data_AF-A0A8C2RTI1-F1
#
_entry.id   AF-A0A8C2RTI1-F1
#
_cell.length_a   1.000
_cell.length_b   1.000
_cell.length_c   1.000
_cell.angle_alpha   90.00
_cell.angle_beta   90.00
_cell.angle_gamma   90.00
#
_symmetry.space_group_name_H-M   'P 1'
#
loop_
_entity.id
_entity.type
_entity.pdbx_description
1 polymer ?
#
loop_
_entity_poly.entity_id
_entity_poly.type
_entity_poly.pdbx_seq_one_letter_code
_entity_poly.pdbx_strand_id
1 'polypeptide(L)'
;MAVGNINELPENILLELFTHVPARQLLLRCRLVCSLWRDLIDLVTLWKRKCLREGFITEDWDHPVADWKVFYFLRSLHRNLLHNPCAEEGFEFWSLDVNGGDEWKVEDLSKDQRKEFPNDQVKKYFVTSY
;
A
#
# COMPACT_ATOMS: atom_id res chain seq x y z
N MET A 1 5.16 -22.40 -34.98
CA MET A 1 4.88 -21.08 -35.58
C MET A 1 5.56 -20.03 -34.71
N ALA A 2 6.31 -19.10 -35.28
CA ALA A 2 6.89 -18.00 -34.51
C ALA A 2 5.79 -16.99 -34.18
N VAL A 3 5.73 -16.53 -32.94
CA VAL A 3 4.85 -15.42 -32.52
C VAL A 3 5.47 -14.14 -33.09
N GLY A 4 4.83 -13.55 -34.11
CA GLY A 4 5.33 -12.37 -34.79
C GLY A 4 4.86 -11.06 -34.15
N ASN A 5 3.82 -11.15 -33.30
CA ASN A 5 3.23 -10.01 -32.62
C ASN A 5 2.84 -10.36 -31.18
N ILE A 6 3.05 -9.44 -30.24
CA ILE A 6 2.67 -9.64 -28.84
C ILE A 6 1.18 -9.96 -28.67
N ASN A 7 0.31 -9.41 -29.51
CA ASN A 7 -1.14 -9.62 -29.45
C ASN A 7 -1.57 -11.02 -29.93
N GLU A 8 -0.67 -11.82 -30.50
CA GLU A 8 -0.91 -13.22 -30.84
C GLU A 8 -0.68 -14.15 -29.64
N LEU A 9 -0.14 -13.61 -28.53
CA LEU A 9 -0.02 -14.37 -27.29
C LEU A 9 -1.40 -14.66 -26.69
N PRO A 10 -1.57 -15.82 -26.03
CA PRO A 10 -2.76 -16.10 -25.25
C PRO A 10 -3.07 -15.01 -24.22
N GLU A 11 -4.35 -14.69 -24.02
CA GLU A 11 -4.78 -13.62 -23.10
C GLU A 11 -4.25 -13.80 -21.69
N ASN A 12 -4.14 -15.03 -21.20
CA ASN A 12 -3.58 -15.31 -19.87
C ASN A 12 -2.11 -14.90 -19.75
N ILE A 13 -1.34 -14.96 -20.84
CA ILE A 13 0.05 -14.49 -20.90
C ILE A 13 0.10 -12.97 -20.98
N LEU A 14 -0.79 -12.33 -21.76
CA LEU A 14 -0.89 -10.86 -21.78
C LEU A 14 -1.27 -10.30 -20.39
N LEU A 15 -2.22 -10.92 -19.71
CA LEU A 15 -2.58 -10.59 -18.33
C LEU A 15 -1.37 -10.73 -17.41
N GLU A 16 -0.60 -11.82 -17.53
CA GLU A 16 0.61 -12.03 -16.73
C GLU A 16 1.63 -10.91 -16.98
N LEU A 17 1.90 -10.56 -18.23
CA LEU A 17 2.79 -9.45 -18.61
C LEU A 17 2.33 -8.12 -18.01
N PHE A 18 1.04 -7.80 -18.12
CA PHE A 18 0.47 -6.59 -17.53
C PHE A 18 0.60 -6.55 -16.01
N THR A 19 0.64 -7.71 -15.34
CA THR A 19 0.83 -7.70 -13.89
C THR A 19 2.17 -7.06 -13.50
N HIS A 20 3.21 -7.17 -14.34
CA HIS A 20 4.54 -6.61 -14.09
C HIS A 20 4.68 -5.12 -14.46
N VAL A 21 3.71 -4.55 -15.17
CA VAL A 21 3.70 -3.13 -15.53
C VAL A 21 3.17 -2.29 -14.34
N PRO A 22 3.78 -1.14 -14.00
CA PRO A 22 3.26 -0.24 -12.97
C PRO A 22 1.80 0.16 -13.27
N ALA A 23 0.92 0.05 -12.28
CA ALA A 23 -0.53 0.23 -12.48
C ALA A 23 -0.91 1.58 -13.09
N ARG A 24 -0.19 2.64 -12.73
CA ARG A 24 -0.40 3.98 -13.31
C ARG A 24 -0.11 4.00 -14.81
N GLN A 25 0.90 3.26 -15.27
CA GLN A 25 1.22 3.17 -16.70
C GLN A 25 0.21 2.30 -17.45
N LEU A 26 -0.31 1.23 -16.82
CA LEU A 26 -1.39 0.44 -17.41
C LEU A 26 -2.59 1.32 -17.77
N LEU A 27 -3.05 2.12 -16.81
CA LEU A 27 -4.25 2.95 -16.99
C LEU A 27 -4.06 4.11 -17.96
N LEU A 28 -2.92 4.80 -17.90
CA LEU A 28 -2.69 6.02 -18.66
C LEU A 28 -2.08 5.79 -20.05
N ARG A 29 -1.37 4.67 -20.26
CA ARG A 29 -0.63 4.41 -21.49
C ARG A 29 -1.07 3.12 -22.17
N CYS A 30 -1.05 1.99 -21.45
CA CYS A 30 -1.31 0.69 -22.05
C CYS A 30 -2.76 0.54 -22.54
N ARG A 31 -3.74 1.10 -21.81
CA ARG A 31 -5.15 1.14 -22.25
C ARG A 31 -5.37 1.87 -23.59
N LEU A 32 -4.44 2.73 -24.00
CA LEU A 32 -4.54 3.50 -25.25
C LEU A 32 -3.85 2.82 -26.44
N VAL A 33 -3.17 1.68 -26.22
CA VAL A 33 -2.41 0.99 -27.27
C VAL A 33 -3.34 0.36 -28.31
N CYS A 34 -4.34 -0.42 -27.87
CA CYS A 34 -5.37 -1.00 -28.71
C CYS A 34 -6.57 -1.46 -27.86
N SER A 35 -7.68 -1.85 -28.52
CA SER A 35 -8.87 -2.35 -27.84
C SER A 35 -8.60 -3.61 -27.00
N LEU A 36 -7.82 -4.58 -27.53
CA LEU A 36 -7.46 -5.80 -26.80
C LEU A 36 -6.80 -5.48 -25.45
N TRP A 37 -5.84 -4.54 -25.42
CA TRP A 37 -5.15 -4.16 -24.20
C TRP A 37 -6.08 -3.45 -23.23
N ARG A 38 -6.91 -2.53 -23.72
CA ARG A 38 -7.92 -1.86 -22.89
C ARG A 38 -8.84 -2.87 -22.23
N ASP A 39 -9.36 -3.82 -23.00
CA ASP A 39 -10.35 -4.79 -22.53
C ASP A 39 -9.72 -5.73 -21.49
N LEU A 40 -8.50 -6.23 -21.72
CA LEU A 40 -7.74 -7.02 -20.75
C LEU A 40 -7.36 -6.24 -19.49
N ILE A 41 -7.00 -4.95 -19.62
CA ILE A 41 -6.67 -4.10 -18.47
C ILE A 41 -7.91 -3.76 -17.64
N ASP A 42 -9.08 -3.72 -18.26
CA ASP A 42 -10.34 -3.44 -17.60
C ASP A 42 -10.94 -4.68 -16.90
N LEU A 43 -10.39 -5.88 -17.13
CA LEU A 43 -10.78 -7.10 -16.42
C LEU A 43 -10.37 -7.09 -14.95
N VAL A 44 -11.31 -7.54 -14.09
CA VAL A 44 -11.09 -7.76 -12.65
C VAL A 44 -9.93 -8.73 -12.39
N THR A 45 -9.76 -9.76 -13.23
CA THR A 45 -8.75 -10.80 -13.06
C THR A 45 -7.33 -10.24 -13.05
N LEU A 46 -7.04 -9.20 -13.85
CA LEU A 46 -5.73 -8.54 -13.84
C LEU A 46 -5.40 -7.95 -12.47
N TRP A 47 -6.32 -7.16 -11.93
CA TRP A 47 -6.12 -6.42 -10.68
C TRP A 47 -6.11 -7.36 -9.48
N LYS A 48 -6.96 -8.40 -9.47
CA LYS A 48 -6.89 -9.49 -8.48
C LYS A 48 -5.52 -10.17 -8.49
N ARG A 49 -4.98 -10.54 -9.66
CA ARG A 49 -3.64 -11.15 -9.76
C ARG A 49 -2.54 -10.23 -9.26
N LYS A 50 -2.60 -8.93 -9.57
CA LYS A 50 -1.65 -7.94 -9.03
C LYS A 50 -1.75 -7.85 -7.49
N CYS A 51 -2.97 -7.81 -6.93
CA CYS A 51 -3.18 -7.82 -5.49
C CYS A 51 -2.64 -9.08 -4.80
N LEU A 52 -2.84 -10.27 -5.40
CA LEU A 52 -2.29 -11.53 -4.88
C LEU A 52 -0.76 -11.53 -4.90
N ARG A 53 -0.15 -11.14 -6.03
CA ARG A 53 1.32 -11.11 -6.16
C ARG A 53 1.98 -10.16 -5.15
N GLU A 54 1.33 -9.04 -4.85
CA GLU A 54 1.85 -8.03 -3.93
C GLU A 54 1.41 -8.28 -2.47
N GLY A 55 0.71 -9.38 -2.17
CA GLY A 55 0.30 -9.76 -0.81
C GLY A 55 -0.79 -8.87 -0.21
N PHE A 56 -1.51 -8.10 -1.04
CA PHE A 56 -2.60 -7.25 -0.56
C PHE A 56 -3.86 -8.05 -0.18
N ILE A 57 -4.02 -9.22 -0.78
CA ILE A 57 -5.10 -10.20 -0.54
C ILE A 57 -4.51 -11.61 -0.55
N THR A 58 -5.26 -12.59 -0.02
CA THR A 58 -4.96 -14.03 -0.09
C THR A 58 -5.88 -14.73 -1.09
N GLU A 59 -5.63 -16.02 -1.36
CA GLU A 59 -6.50 -16.84 -2.22
C GLU A 59 -7.93 -16.95 -1.65
N ASP A 60 -8.07 -16.91 -0.32
CA ASP A 60 -9.34 -16.99 0.41
C ASP A 60 -10.10 -15.65 0.51
N TRP A 61 -9.73 -14.64 -0.27
CA TRP A 61 -10.41 -13.34 -0.23
C TRP A 61 -11.88 -13.46 -0.68
N ASP A 62 -12.79 -13.25 0.26
CA ASP A 62 -14.24 -13.42 0.11
C ASP A 62 -15.03 -12.10 0.14
N HIS A 63 -14.36 -10.97 0.41
CA HIS A 63 -15.04 -9.68 0.53
C HIS A 63 -15.34 -9.06 -0.84
N PRO A 64 -16.55 -8.50 -1.06
CA PRO A 64 -16.88 -7.84 -2.30
C PRO A 64 -16.04 -6.57 -2.49
N VAL A 65 -15.58 -6.33 -3.71
CA VAL A 65 -14.82 -5.14 -4.09
C VAL A 65 -15.49 -4.51 -5.29
N ALA A 66 -15.96 -3.26 -5.14
CA ALA A 66 -16.70 -2.54 -6.18
C ALA A 66 -15.82 -2.21 -7.40
N ASP A 67 -14.60 -1.72 -7.16
CA ASP A 67 -13.62 -1.44 -8.21
C ASP A 67 -12.23 -1.93 -7.77
N TRP A 68 -11.75 -2.97 -8.45
CA TRP A 68 -10.45 -3.58 -8.18
C TRP A 68 -9.26 -2.69 -8.54
N LYS A 69 -9.44 -1.72 -9.45
CA LYS A 69 -8.41 -0.73 -9.80
C LYS A 69 -8.19 0.19 -8.60
N VAL A 70 -9.27 0.77 -8.10
CA VAL A 70 -9.25 1.65 -6.92
C VAL A 70 -8.71 0.90 -5.71
N PHE A 71 -9.23 -0.31 -5.46
CA PHE A 71 -8.76 -1.14 -4.36
C PHE A 71 -7.24 -1.40 -4.42
N TYR A 72 -6.72 -1.79 -5.59
CA TYR A 72 -5.29 -2.00 -5.77
C TYR A 72 -4.48 -0.74 -5.41
N PHE A 73 -4.86 0.43 -5.93
CA PHE A 73 -4.13 1.67 -5.63
C PHE A 73 -4.15 2.02 -4.15
N LEU A 74 -5.31 1.92 -3.49
CA LEU A 74 -5.44 2.21 -2.06
C LEU A 74 -4.60 1.26 -1.21
N ARG A 75 -4.56 -0.04 -1.55
CA ARG A 75 -3.69 -1.00 -0.84
C ARG A 75 -2.22 -0.76 -1.12
N SER A 76 -1.84 -0.46 -2.38
CA SER A 76 -0.45 -0.19 -2.74
C SER A 76 0.14 1.06 -2.08
N LEU A 77 -0.70 2.03 -1.71
CA LEU A 77 -0.31 3.26 -1.04
C LEU A 77 -0.51 3.20 0.48
N HIS A 78 -1.03 2.08 1.00
CA HIS A 78 -1.40 1.96 2.40
C HIS A 78 -0.17 1.97 3.31
N ARG A 79 -0.03 3.05 4.06
CA ARG A 79 1.00 3.24 5.10
C ARG A 79 0.53 4.29 6.10
N ASN A 80 1.16 4.35 7.27
CA ASN A 80 0.96 5.49 8.15
C ASN A 80 1.49 6.76 7.45
N LEU A 81 0.64 7.78 7.36
CA LEU A 81 1.00 9.07 6.76
C LEU A 81 1.61 10.02 7.80
N LEU A 82 1.43 9.74 9.09
CA LEU A 82 2.12 10.44 10.16
C LEU A 82 3.56 9.95 10.25
N HIS A 83 4.49 10.89 10.14
CA HIS A 83 5.88 10.64 10.42
C HIS A 83 6.13 10.69 11.94
N ASN A 84 7.11 9.92 12.40
CA ASN A 84 7.49 9.83 13.80
C ASN A 84 6.31 9.66 14.80
N PRO A 85 5.39 8.68 14.60
CA PRO A 85 4.22 8.52 15.47
C PRO A 85 4.57 8.01 16.88
N CYS A 86 5.77 7.45 17.08
CA CYS A 86 6.19 6.81 18.33
C CYS A 86 7.44 7.46 18.96
N ALA A 87 7.72 8.73 18.66
CA ALA A 87 8.82 9.49 19.27
C ALA A 87 10.23 8.91 19.10
N GLU A 88 10.46 8.08 18.08
CA GLU A 88 11.79 7.52 17.81
C GLU A 88 12.79 8.60 17.36
N GLU A 89 12.28 9.65 16.71
CA GLU A 89 13.05 10.79 16.21
C GLU A 89 12.80 12.06 17.05
N GLY A 90 12.55 11.90 18.36
CA GLY A 90 12.23 13.03 19.22
C GLY A 90 10.93 13.71 18.78
N PHE A 91 10.94 15.04 18.61
CA PHE A 91 9.79 15.83 18.13
C PHE A 91 9.84 16.13 16.63
N GLU A 92 10.75 15.51 15.87
CA GLU A 92 10.79 15.71 14.42
C GLU A 92 9.43 15.36 13.78
N PHE A 93 9.07 16.13 12.75
CA PHE A 93 7.78 16.10 12.07
C PHE A 93 6.55 16.54 12.89
N TRP A 94 6.73 16.94 14.15
CA TRP A 94 5.69 17.49 15.00
C TRP A 94 5.91 18.99 15.27
N SER A 95 4.82 19.75 15.26
CA SER A 95 4.82 21.13 15.76
C SER A 95 4.26 21.13 17.18
N LEU A 96 5.04 21.63 18.14
CA LEU A 96 4.59 21.78 19.52
C LEU A 96 3.80 23.08 19.66
N ASP A 97 2.51 23.03 19.35
CA ASP A 97 1.64 24.22 19.36
C ASP A 97 1.64 24.94 20.71
N VAL A 98 1.73 24.18 21.81
CA VAL A 98 1.93 24.67 23.17
C VAL A 98 2.93 23.77 23.89
N ASN A 99 3.97 24.39 24.46
CA ASN A 99 5.06 23.71 25.17
C ASN A 99 5.31 24.33 26.55
N GLY A 100 4.25 24.39 27.38
CA GLY A 100 4.29 25.00 28.72
C GLY A 100 4.82 24.06 29.81
N GLY A 101 4.87 24.57 31.05
CA GLY A 101 5.36 23.82 32.21
C GLY A 101 6.84 23.43 32.07
N ASP A 102 7.15 22.18 32.38
CA ASP A 102 8.45 21.53 32.14
C ASP A 102 8.52 20.85 30.76
N GLU A 103 7.79 21.42 29.80
CA GLU A 103 7.76 21.05 28.38
C GLU A 103 7.27 19.62 28.08
N TRP A 104 7.07 19.34 26.79
CA TRP A 104 6.87 18.00 26.28
C TRP A 104 8.15 17.19 26.43
N LYS A 105 8.00 15.91 26.73
CA LYS A 105 9.13 14.97 26.82
C LYS A 105 8.88 13.72 26.01
N VAL A 106 9.98 13.05 25.70
CA VAL A 106 10.00 11.71 25.12
C VAL A 106 10.57 10.76 26.16
N GLU A 107 9.84 9.69 26.43
CA GLU A 107 10.21 8.69 27.43
C GLU A 107 10.12 7.28 26.84
N ASP A 108 10.90 6.35 27.41
CA ASP A 108 10.88 4.95 27.02
C ASP A 108 9.74 4.19 27.72
N LEU A 109 9.00 3.39 26.96
CA LEU A 109 8.09 2.40 27.54
C LEU A 109 8.87 1.31 28.26
N SER A 110 8.39 0.95 29.46
CA SER A 110 8.86 -0.25 30.16
C SER A 110 8.55 -1.53 29.38
N LYS A 111 9.25 -2.62 29.69
CA LYS A 111 9.03 -3.92 29.01
C LYS A 111 7.61 -4.45 29.17
N ASP A 112 6.94 -4.13 30.26
CA ASP A 112 5.58 -4.60 30.51
C ASP A 112 4.55 -3.75 29.76
N GLN A 113 4.71 -2.43 29.73
CA GLN A 113 3.85 -1.55 28.93
C GLN A 113 3.94 -1.84 27.43
N ARG A 114 5.12 -2.23 26.92
CA ARG A 114 5.27 -2.60 25.49
C ARG A 114 4.36 -3.77 25.09
N LYS A 115 4.03 -4.68 26.01
CA LYS A 115 3.15 -5.82 25.74
C LYS A 115 1.68 -5.42 25.63
N GLU A 116 1.31 -4.21 26.06
CA GLU A 116 -0.05 -3.69 25.92
C GLU A 116 -0.37 -3.35 24.45
N PHE A 117 0.66 -3.16 23.62
CA PHE A 117 0.50 -2.91 22.19
C PHE A 117 0.57 -4.21 21.38
N PRO A 118 -0.32 -4.43 20.40
CA PRO A 118 -0.24 -5.56 19.48
C PRO A 118 0.89 -5.41 18.44
N ASN A 119 1.76 -4.41 18.61
CA ASN A 119 2.89 -4.11 17.75
C ASN A 119 4.14 -3.92 18.63
N ASP A 120 5.14 -4.77 18.45
CA ASP A 120 6.37 -4.82 19.23
C ASP A 120 7.36 -3.67 18.92
N GLN A 121 7.05 -2.86 17.88
CA GLN A 121 7.87 -1.73 17.48
C GLN A 121 7.62 -0.45 18.30
N VAL A 122 6.57 -0.40 19.12
CA VAL A 122 6.28 0.77 19.98
C VAL A 122 7.17 0.71 21.22
N LYS A 123 8.16 1.63 21.32
CA LYS A 123 9.16 1.62 22.39
C LYS A 123 9.24 2.91 23.20
N LYS A 124 8.74 4.02 22.66
CA LYS A 124 8.73 5.35 23.28
C LYS A 124 7.35 6.00 23.16
N TYR A 125 7.14 7.04 23.95
CA TYR A 125 5.93 7.86 23.91
C TYR A 125 6.25 9.34 24.15
N PHE A 126 5.31 10.19 23.75
CA PHE A 126 5.28 11.61 24.09
C PHE A 126 4.49 11.82 25.38
N VAL A 127 4.97 12.69 26.28
CA VAL A 127 4.28 13.04 27.52
C VAL A 127 4.23 14.56 27.72
N THR A 128 3.09 15.05 28.19
CA THR A 128 2.85 16.48 28.50
C THR A 128 3.32 16.84 29.91
N SER A 129 3.65 18.11 30.11
CA SER A 129 3.84 18.68 31.45
C SER A 129 2.53 19.02 32.18
N TYR A 130 2.66 19.60 33.37
CA TYR A 130 1.57 20.06 34.25
C TYR A 130 0.90 21.36 33.80
#